data_AF-A0A7H8W8N7-F1
#
_entry.id   AF-A0A7H8W8N7-F1
#
_cell.length_a   1.000
_cell.length_b   1.000
_cell.length_c   1.000
_cell.angle_alpha   90.00
_cell.angle_beta   90.00
_cell.angle_gamma   90.00
#
_symmetry.space_group_name_H-M   'P 1'
#
loop_
_entity.id
_entity.type
_entity.pdbx_description
1 polymer ?
#
loop_
_entity_poly.entity_id
_entity_poly.type
_entity_poly.pdbx_seq_one_letter_code
_entity_poly.pdbx_strand_id
1 'polypeptide(L)'
;MKFPSSPEDLRNEIFESVDKTKKNGDLRIRQLIQILKNVNNEIIIEGVLKVFGNENRSDTIYNDQKYAGLILQEINPKTDKNVSSILDFTLKNWNKSVFELPFWMQKNYGNQILKKGFTEYKTKNLSDIEIDNLKTMQWCLKIES
;
A
#
# COMPACT_ATOMS: atom_id res chain seq x y z
N MET A 1 13.63 -9.92 -15.29
CA MET A 1 13.33 -9.12 -14.09
C MET A 1 14.40 -9.43 -13.07
N LYS A 2 14.98 -8.42 -12.43
CA LYS A 2 15.97 -8.64 -11.36
C LYS A 2 15.27 -8.80 -10.02
N PHE A 3 15.88 -9.49 -9.07
CA PHE A 3 15.38 -9.54 -7.69
C PHE A 3 15.50 -8.12 -7.10
N PRO A 4 14.39 -7.52 -6.61
CA PRO A 4 14.47 -6.23 -5.94
C PRO A 4 15.37 -6.34 -4.71
N SER A 5 16.41 -5.52 -4.66
CA SER A 5 17.37 -5.49 -3.55
C SER A 5 17.15 -4.30 -2.62
N SER A 6 16.33 -3.35 -3.04
CA SER A 6 15.96 -2.15 -2.30
C SER A 6 14.47 -1.82 -2.47
N PRO A 7 13.89 -1.01 -1.56
CA PRO A 7 12.54 -0.47 -1.73
C PRO A 7 12.35 0.28 -3.06
N GLU A 8 13.36 1.02 -3.51
CA GLU A 8 13.38 1.74 -4.78
C GLU A 8 13.29 0.79 -5.97
N ASP A 9 14.05 -0.31 -5.95
CA ASP A 9 13.98 -1.33 -7.00
C ASP A 9 12.57 -1.89 -7.12
N LEU A 10 11.95 -2.24 -6.00
CA LEU A 10 10.60 -2.80 -6.00
C LEU A 10 9.58 -1.79 -6.53
N ARG A 11 9.62 -0.55 -6.03
CA ARG A 11 8.73 0.53 -6.49
C ARG A 11 8.85 0.71 -8.01
N ASN A 12 10.08 0.76 -8.52
CA ASN A 12 10.33 0.92 -9.96
C ASN A 12 9.82 -0.29 -10.75
N GLU A 13 10.00 -1.51 -10.25
CA GLU A 13 9.49 -2.73 -10.87
C GLU A 13 7.96 -2.78 -10.91
N ILE A 14 7.27 -2.25 -9.90
CA ILE A 14 5.81 -2.09 -9.90
C ILE A 14 5.38 -1.11 -10.99
N PHE A 15 5.99 0.07 -11.06
CA PHE A 15 5.68 1.06 -12.11
C PHE A 15 5.94 0.53 -13.52
N GLU A 16 7.09 -0.13 -13.72
CA GLU A 16 7.39 -0.79 -14.99
C GLU A 16 6.36 -1.88 -15.34
N SER A 17 5.81 -2.55 -14.33
CA SER A 17 4.77 -3.55 -14.53
C SER A 17 3.48 -2.92 -15.05
N VAL A 18 3.07 -1.79 -14.48
CA VAL A 18 1.91 -1.02 -14.94
C VAL A 18 2.13 -0.47 -16.35
N ASP A 19 3.29 0.14 -16.61
CA ASP A 19 3.60 0.73 -17.91
C ASP A 19 3.59 -0.31 -19.04
N LYS A 20 3.94 -1.56 -18.71
CA LYS A 20 3.99 -2.68 -19.67
C LYS A 20 2.70 -3.50 -19.71
N THR A 21 1.67 -3.21 -18.90
CA THR A 21 0.42 -3.98 -18.85
C THR A 21 -0.27 -4.05 -20.20
N LYS A 22 -0.29 -2.96 -20.98
CA LYS A 22 -0.92 -2.96 -22.32
C LYS A 22 -0.28 -3.97 -23.29
N LYS A 23 1.01 -4.28 -23.12
CA LYS A 23 1.75 -5.20 -24.00
C LYS A 23 1.79 -6.63 -23.46
N ASN A 24 1.91 -6.78 -22.14
CA ASN A 24 2.21 -8.07 -21.51
C ASN A 24 1.10 -8.58 -20.58
N GLY A 25 0.00 -7.82 -20.45
CA GLY A 25 -1.03 -8.06 -19.44
C GLY A 25 -0.42 -8.12 -18.03
N ASP A 26 -1.05 -8.93 -17.16
CA ASP A 26 -0.62 -9.11 -15.77
C ASP A 26 0.51 -10.14 -15.60
N LEU A 27 1.19 -10.57 -16.68
CA LEU A 27 2.26 -11.57 -16.56
C LEU A 27 3.43 -11.06 -15.70
N ARG A 28 3.81 -9.78 -15.90
CA ARG A 28 4.97 -9.19 -15.21
C ARG A 28 4.73 -9.09 -13.71
N ILE A 29 3.56 -8.62 -13.28
CA ILE A 29 3.23 -8.52 -11.85
C ILE A 29 3.14 -9.90 -11.20
N ARG A 30 2.59 -10.92 -11.88
CA ARG A 30 2.56 -12.30 -11.38
C ARG A 30 3.97 -12.87 -11.16
N GLN A 31 4.90 -12.60 -12.08
CA GLN A 31 6.30 -13.01 -11.94
C GLN A 31 6.98 -12.28 -10.79
N LEU A 32 6.74 -10.97 -10.66
CA LEU A 32 7.27 -10.18 -9.55
C LEU A 32 6.80 -10.73 -8.20
N ILE A 33 5.52 -11.08 -8.06
CA ILE A 33 4.98 -11.69 -6.84
C ILE A 33 5.69 -13.02 -6.51
N GLN A 34 5.98 -13.87 -7.49
CA GLN A 34 6.74 -15.11 -7.22
C GLN A 34 8.16 -14.83 -6.71
N ILE A 35 8.83 -13.81 -7.26
CA ILE A 35 10.16 -13.37 -6.83
C ILE A 35 10.12 -12.84 -5.40
N LEU A 36 9.10 -12.03 -5.07
CA LEU A 36 8.98 -11.37 -3.78
C LEU A 36 8.78 -12.32 -2.58
N LYS A 37 8.34 -13.55 -2.81
CA LYS A 37 8.21 -14.57 -1.74
C LYS A 37 9.52 -14.85 -0.99
N ASN A 38 10.67 -14.55 -1.61
CA ASN A 38 12.00 -14.75 -1.03
C ASN A 38 12.70 -13.42 -0.69
N VAL A 39 11.99 -12.28 -0.77
CA VAL A 39 12.54 -10.95 -0.46
C VAL A 39 12.18 -10.59 0.98
N ASN A 40 13.04 -9.83 1.65
CA ASN A 40 12.78 -9.36 3.01
C ASN A 40 11.48 -8.54 3.05
N ASN A 41 10.60 -8.84 4.01
CA ASN A 41 9.31 -8.16 4.14
C ASN A 41 9.42 -6.64 4.26
N GLU A 42 10.47 -6.11 4.88
CA GLU A 42 10.66 -4.68 5.05
C GLU A 42 10.96 -3.99 3.72
N ILE A 43 11.76 -4.61 2.85
CA ILE A 43 11.98 -4.14 1.48
C ILE A 43 10.64 -4.09 0.72
N ILE A 44 9.81 -5.13 0.91
CA ILE A 44 8.51 -5.23 0.24
C ILE A 44 7.58 -4.11 0.71
N ILE A 45 7.44 -3.94 2.02
CA ILE A 45 6.58 -2.91 2.61
C ILE A 45 7.03 -1.53 2.22
N GLU A 46 8.30 -1.19 2.38
CA GLU A 46 8.79 0.14 2.03
C GLU A 46 8.62 0.45 0.54
N GLY A 47 8.86 -0.53 -0.34
CA GLY A 47 8.64 -0.37 -1.78
C GLY A 47 7.16 -0.13 -2.11
N VAL A 48 6.25 -0.88 -1.47
CA VAL A 48 4.80 -0.71 -1.63
C VAL A 48 4.33 0.64 -1.09
N LEU A 49 4.77 1.06 0.09
CA LEU A 49 4.40 2.36 0.67
C LEU A 49 4.87 3.52 -0.22
N LYS A 50 6.05 3.40 -0.85
CA LYS A 50 6.53 4.38 -1.84
C LYS A 50 5.67 4.44 -3.11
N VAL A 51 4.92 3.38 -3.44
CA VAL A 51 3.93 3.40 -4.53
C VAL A 51 2.65 4.13 -4.07
N PHE A 52 2.11 3.78 -2.90
CA PHE A 52 0.92 4.44 -2.36
C PHE A 52 1.12 5.94 -2.10
N GLY A 53 2.29 6.34 -1.61
CA GLY A 53 2.66 7.74 -1.39
C GLY A 53 3.13 8.50 -2.63
N ASN A 54 3.04 7.92 -3.84
CA ASN A 54 3.56 8.58 -5.04
C ASN A 54 2.58 9.60 -5.64
N GLU A 55 2.89 10.88 -5.50
CA GLU A 55 2.06 11.98 -6.04
C GLU A 55 2.38 12.31 -7.52
N ASN A 56 3.42 11.70 -8.11
CA ASN A 56 3.95 12.10 -9.42
C ASN A 56 3.34 11.35 -10.61
N ARG A 57 2.48 10.36 -10.37
CA ARG A 57 1.91 9.47 -11.41
C ARG A 57 0.38 9.49 -11.40
N SER A 58 -0.22 10.68 -11.47
CA SER A 58 -1.67 10.87 -11.39
C SER A 58 -2.47 10.04 -12.39
N ASP A 59 -1.97 9.89 -13.62
CA ASP A 59 -2.69 9.21 -14.71
C ASP A 59 -2.76 7.68 -14.53
N THR A 60 -1.81 7.12 -13.77
CA THR A 60 -1.71 5.67 -13.53
C THR A 60 -1.92 5.29 -12.07
N ILE A 61 -2.21 6.25 -11.20
CA ILE A 61 -2.26 6.08 -9.73
C ILE A 61 -3.11 4.88 -9.30
N TYR A 62 -4.27 4.68 -9.94
CA TYR A 62 -5.14 3.54 -9.65
C TYR A 62 -4.45 2.21 -9.98
N ASN A 63 -3.84 2.07 -11.16
CA ASN A 63 -3.18 0.83 -11.55
C ASN A 63 -1.90 0.58 -10.75
N ASP A 64 -1.14 1.64 -10.46
CA ASP A 64 0.05 1.57 -9.60
C ASP A 64 -0.30 1.02 -8.22
N GLN A 65 -1.32 1.61 -7.59
CA GLN A 65 -1.78 1.16 -6.27
C GLN A 65 -2.49 -0.19 -6.32
N LYS A 66 -3.23 -0.51 -7.39
CA LYS A 66 -3.84 -1.83 -7.58
C LYS A 66 -2.79 -2.94 -7.58
N TYR A 67 -1.70 -2.76 -8.34
CA TYR A 67 -0.61 -3.76 -8.36
C TYR A 67 0.14 -3.84 -7.04
N ALA A 68 0.37 -2.71 -6.38
CA ALA A 68 0.95 -2.70 -5.03
C ALA A 68 0.02 -3.40 -4.01
N GLY A 69 -1.29 -3.18 -4.12
CA GLY A 69 -2.32 -3.84 -3.33
C GLY A 69 -2.35 -5.35 -3.53
N LEU A 70 -2.25 -5.82 -4.78
CA LEU A 70 -2.11 -7.25 -5.08
C LEU A 70 -0.89 -7.87 -4.40
N ILE A 71 0.25 -7.16 -4.36
CA ILE A 71 1.44 -7.63 -3.63
C ILE A 71 1.15 -7.76 -2.12
N LEU A 72 0.49 -6.78 -1.51
CA LEU A 72 0.09 -6.84 -0.09
C LEU A 72 -0.83 -8.03 0.19
N GLN A 73 -1.80 -8.28 -0.69
CA GLN A 73 -2.76 -9.38 -0.55
C GLN A 73 -2.08 -10.75 -0.64
N GLU A 74 -1.24 -10.95 -1.67
CA GLU A 74 -0.63 -12.25 -1.98
C GLU A 74 0.55 -12.59 -1.06
N ILE A 75 1.39 -11.61 -0.75
CA ILE A 75 2.59 -11.83 0.06
C ILE A 75 2.29 -11.65 1.55
N ASN A 76 1.37 -10.74 1.89
CA ASN A 76 1.08 -10.34 3.27
C ASN A 76 2.35 -10.12 4.12
N PRO A 77 3.28 -9.26 3.67
CA PRO A 77 4.55 -9.03 4.35
C PRO A 77 4.31 -8.44 5.75
N LYS A 78 5.13 -8.87 6.71
CA LYS A 78 5.12 -8.38 8.10
C LYS A 78 6.01 -7.15 8.25
N THR A 79 5.65 -6.24 9.14
CA THR A 79 6.46 -5.05 9.44
C THR A 79 6.28 -4.66 10.91
N ASP A 80 7.33 -4.02 11.45
CA ASP A 80 7.32 -3.44 12.80
C ASP A 80 6.95 -1.94 12.79
N LYS A 81 6.69 -1.36 11.60
CA LYS A 81 6.17 0.00 11.50
C LYS A 81 4.84 0.13 12.25
N ASN A 82 4.59 1.27 12.87
CA ASN A 82 3.31 1.52 13.54
C ASN A 82 2.25 2.05 12.54
N VAL A 83 0.99 2.00 12.94
CA VAL A 83 -0.16 2.44 12.13
C VAL A 83 0.00 3.88 11.64
N SER A 84 0.44 4.79 12.51
CA SER A 84 0.62 6.21 12.15
C SER A 84 1.68 6.38 11.07
N SER A 85 2.80 5.66 11.14
CA SER A 85 3.84 5.72 10.11
C SER A 85 3.31 5.25 8.75
N ILE A 86 2.49 4.19 8.70
CA ILE A 86 1.86 3.77 7.43
C ILE A 86 0.97 4.87 6.88
N LEU A 87 0.10 5.45 7.72
CA LEU A 87 -0.83 6.50 7.32
C LEU A 87 -0.10 7.76 6.83
N ASP A 88 1.01 8.16 7.48
CA ASP A 88 1.82 9.31 7.08
C ASP A 88 2.33 9.17 5.63
N PHE A 89 2.63 7.95 5.17
CA PHE A 89 3.08 7.69 3.79
C PHE A 89 1.93 7.60 2.79
N THR A 90 0.80 7.02 3.18
CA THR A 90 -0.21 6.59 2.20
C THR A 90 -1.43 7.48 2.15
N LEU A 91 -1.85 8.07 3.28
CA LEU A 91 -3.21 8.55 3.45
C LEU A 91 -3.56 9.70 2.50
N LYS A 92 -2.62 10.62 2.25
CA LYS A 92 -2.85 11.77 1.36
C LYS A 92 -3.15 11.36 -0.09
N ASN A 93 -2.55 10.27 -0.56
CA ASN A 93 -2.56 9.87 -1.97
C ASN A 93 -3.23 8.51 -2.21
N TRP A 94 -3.76 7.86 -1.17
CA TRP A 94 -4.42 6.58 -1.29
C TRP A 94 -5.67 6.67 -2.19
N ASN A 95 -5.75 5.77 -3.16
CA ASN A 95 -6.90 5.58 -4.02
C ASN A 95 -7.90 4.67 -3.30
N LYS A 96 -9.06 5.23 -2.94
CA LYS A 96 -10.10 4.55 -2.16
C LYS A 96 -10.67 3.28 -2.79
N SER A 97 -10.47 3.06 -4.08
CA SER A 97 -10.88 1.82 -4.77
C SER A 97 -9.91 0.65 -4.55
N VAL A 98 -8.77 0.88 -3.87
CA VAL A 98 -7.74 -0.12 -3.57
C VAL A 98 -7.85 -0.50 -2.08
N PHE A 99 -8.74 -1.44 -1.78
CA PHE A 99 -9.03 -1.88 -0.40
C PHE A 99 -7.97 -2.80 0.20
N GLU A 100 -7.03 -3.29 -0.59
CA GLU A 100 -5.99 -4.21 -0.17
C GLU A 100 -5.09 -3.60 0.90
N LEU A 101 -4.83 -2.29 0.87
CA LEU A 101 -4.05 -1.61 1.90
C LEU A 101 -4.76 -1.65 3.28
N PRO A 102 -6.01 -1.15 3.42
CA PRO A 102 -6.77 -1.30 4.67
C PRO A 102 -6.84 -2.75 5.17
N PHE A 103 -7.17 -3.71 4.29
CA PHE A 103 -7.32 -5.10 4.72
C PHE A 103 -5.99 -5.75 5.11
N TRP A 104 -4.89 -5.40 4.44
CA TRP A 104 -3.55 -5.78 4.86
C TRP A 104 -3.23 -5.21 6.25
N MET A 105 -3.55 -3.93 6.51
CA MET A 105 -3.37 -3.34 7.84
C MET A 105 -4.19 -4.11 8.89
N GLN A 106 -5.45 -4.44 8.60
CA GLN A 106 -6.30 -5.21 9.52
C GLN A 106 -5.71 -6.58 9.83
N LYS A 107 -5.18 -7.28 8.82
CA LYS A 107 -4.56 -8.60 8.99
C LYS A 107 -3.26 -8.56 9.79
N ASN A 108 -2.55 -7.44 9.78
CA ASN A 108 -1.24 -7.33 10.45
C ASN A 108 -1.32 -6.75 11.86
N TYR A 109 -2.20 -5.78 12.10
CA TYR A 109 -2.34 -5.12 13.40
C TYR A 109 -3.57 -5.58 14.19
N GLY A 110 -4.62 -6.05 13.51
CA GLY A 110 -5.90 -6.34 14.15
C GLY A 110 -6.71 -5.08 14.48
N ASN A 111 -8.01 -5.27 14.72
CA ASN A 111 -8.97 -4.17 14.85
C ASN A 111 -8.71 -3.26 16.06
N GLN A 112 -8.26 -3.81 17.19
CA GLN A 112 -8.04 -3.00 18.41
C GLN A 112 -6.88 -2.02 18.23
N ILE A 113 -5.75 -2.48 17.69
CA ILE A 113 -4.58 -1.63 17.43
C ILE A 113 -4.91 -0.59 16.35
N LEU A 114 -5.63 -0.97 15.30
CA LEU A 114 -6.07 -0.03 14.27
C LEU A 114 -7.02 1.04 14.81
N LYS A 115 -8.00 0.65 15.63
CA LYS A 115 -8.93 1.61 16.23
C LYS A 115 -8.16 2.67 17.04
N LYS A 116 -7.24 2.23 17.90
CA LYS A 116 -6.38 3.13 18.67
C LYS A 116 -5.53 4.01 17.76
N GLY A 117 -4.84 3.41 16.79
CA GLY A 117 -3.98 4.13 15.86
C GLY A 117 -4.73 5.16 15.01
N PHE A 118 -5.95 4.88 14.57
CA PHE A 118 -6.79 5.84 13.86
C PHE A 118 -7.25 6.99 14.75
N THR A 119 -7.65 6.71 15.99
CA THR A 119 -8.04 7.76 16.95
C THR A 119 -6.88 8.70 17.27
N GLU A 120 -5.69 8.15 17.51
CA GLU A 120 -4.47 8.94 17.73
C GLU A 120 -4.09 9.74 16.48
N TYR A 121 -4.21 9.14 15.30
CA TYR A 121 -3.86 9.83 14.04
C TYR A 121 -4.80 11.02 13.76
N LYS A 122 -6.07 10.96 14.17
CA LYS A 122 -7.04 12.07 14.05
C LYS A 122 -6.65 13.31 14.83
N THR A 123 -5.77 13.21 15.83
CA THR A 123 -5.33 14.40 16.60
C THR A 123 -4.25 15.20 15.86
N LYS A 124 -3.73 14.70 14.73
CA LYS A 124 -2.83 15.45 13.85
C LYS A 124 -3.60 16.50 13.04
N ASN A 125 -2.89 17.49 12.53
CA ASN A 125 -3.46 18.49 11.60
C ASN A 125 -3.58 17.89 10.19
N LEU A 126 -4.70 17.20 9.93
CA LEU A 126 -4.97 16.51 8.67
C LEU A 126 -5.64 17.45 7.65
N SER A 127 -5.30 17.28 6.37
CA SER A 127 -6.05 17.89 5.27
C SER A 127 -7.42 17.25 5.07
N ASP A 128 -8.32 17.93 4.35
CA ASP A 128 -9.66 17.39 4.05
C ASP A 128 -9.60 16.04 3.32
N ILE A 129 -8.64 15.88 2.40
CA ILE A 129 -8.41 14.63 1.66
C ILE A 129 -8.01 13.50 2.62
N GLU A 130 -7.10 13.78 3.55
CA GLU A 130 -6.65 12.79 4.54
C GLU A 130 -7.78 12.41 5.51
N ILE A 131 -8.59 13.38 5.95
CA ILE A 131 -9.76 13.13 6.80
C ILE A 131 -10.75 12.22 6.08
N ASP A 132 -11.05 12.51 4.82
CA ASP A 132 -11.98 11.76 3.99
C ASP A 132 -11.47 10.34 3.69
N ASN A 133 -10.17 10.21 3.39
CA ASN A 133 -9.51 8.92 3.22
C ASN A 133 -9.51 8.10 4.51
N LEU A 134 -9.23 8.71 5.66
CA LEU A 134 -9.23 8.01 6.95
C LEU A 134 -10.63 7.50 7.30
N LYS A 135 -11.66 8.33 7.12
CA LYS A 135 -13.06 7.92 7.28
C LYS A 135 -13.42 6.74 6.38
N THR A 136 -12.96 6.77 5.14
CA THR A 136 -13.21 5.70 4.18
C THR A 136 -12.51 4.41 4.62
N MET A 137 -11.24 4.45 5.06
CA MET A 137 -10.54 3.29 5.61
C MET A 137 -11.27 2.70 6.83
N GLN A 138 -11.71 3.55 7.77
CA GLN A 138 -12.47 3.12 8.94
C GLN A 138 -13.76 2.41 8.55
N TRP A 139 -14.50 2.96 7.59
CA TRP A 139 -15.71 2.35 7.04
C TRP A 139 -15.42 0.99 6.38
N CYS A 140 -14.40 0.90 5.53
CA CYS A 140 -14.00 -0.35 4.87
C CYS A 140 -13.72 -1.48 5.87
N LEU A 141 -13.10 -1.13 7.00
CA LEU A 141 -12.70 -2.09 8.04
C LEU A 141 -13.79 -2.34 9.07
N LYS A 142 -14.95 -1.68 8.97
CA LYS A 142 -16.02 -1.68 9.98
C LYS A 142 -15.48 -1.32 11.38
N ILE A 143 -14.53 -0.40 11.43
CA ILE A 143 -13.98 0.14 12.67
C ILE A 143 -14.71 1.44 12.97
N GLU A 144 -15.68 1.38 13.86
CA GLU A 144 -16.40 2.56 14.32
C GLU A 144 -15.47 3.46 15.15
N SER A 145 -15.59 4.77 14.89
CA SER A 145 -14.92 5.82 15.67
C SER A 145 -15.45 5.79 17.10
#